data_AF-A0A1V4JSA6-F1
#
_entry.id   AF-A0A1V4JSA6-F1
#
_cell.length_a   1.000
_cell.length_b   1.000
_cell.length_c   1.000
_cell.angle_alpha   90.00
_cell.angle_beta   90.00
_cell.angle_gamma   90.00
#
_symmetry.space_group_name_H-M   'P 1'
#
loop_
_entity.id
_entity.type
_entity.pdbx_description
1 polymer ?
#
loop_
_entity_poly.entity_id
_entity_poly.type
_entity_poly.pdbx_seq_one_letter_code
_entity_poly.pdbx_strand_id
1 'polypeptide(L)'
;MVSCGAFHSFLFEYDTPRIVLIRSRKVGLLNRGVQLAILAYVIGWVFLWEKGYQETDSVVSSVTMKVKGVALTNTSALGARIWDVADYVIPPQAENTVFVMTNTILTLNQHQGYCPDVPDDNTECKVNKDCVPGYVNIYSSGIQTGECVTYNNSIKTCEVFAWCPVEDDSVVPRPALLQEAENFTILVKNNILYPKFNFSKRNILPSINSSYLKKCIYDSQTDPFCPIFRLGKIVKAAGQNFDEMAVKGGVMALQINWDCNLDRSASLCVPEYSFRRLDNTNPAHTVSLGYNFRFAKYYKDPNGTESRTLIKAYGIRFDVIVFGKAGKFDVIPTMVNIGSGLALFGVATVLCDIFVLYCMKKRYYYREKKYKYVEDDELGLVETYGTNS
;
A
#
# COMPACT_ATOMS: atom_id res chain seq x y z
N MET A 1 27.85 21.48 -63.32
CA MET A 1 26.76 20.51 -63.60
C MET A 1 26.83 19.22 -62.75
N VAL A 2 27.83 19.00 -61.89
CA VAL A 2 27.94 17.76 -61.08
C VAL A 2 27.07 17.79 -59.80
N SER A 3 26.79 18.97 -59.24
CA SER A 3 26.03 19.10 -57.98
C SER A 3 24.53 18.82 -58.09
N CYS A 4 23.94 18.88 -59.30
CA CYS A 4 22.49 18.69 -59.48
C CYS A 4 22.11 17.20 -59.59
N GLY A 5 22.99 16.38 -60.18
CA GLY A 5 22.79 14.92 -60.28
C GLY A 5 22.89 14.21 -58.93
N ALA A 6 23.82 14.65 -58.07
CA ALA A 6 23.94 14.11 -56.71
C ALA A 6 22.72 14.43 -55.83
N PHE A 7 22.16 15.64 -55.96
CA PHE A 7 20.97 16.06 -55.21
C PHE A 7 19.70 15.34 -55.68
N HIS A 8 19.58 15.09 -56.99
CA HIS A 8 18.48 14.32 -57.57
C HIS A 8 18.54 12.84 -57.16
N SER A 9 19.73 12.24 -57.20
CA SER A 9 19.93 10.85 -56.80
C SER A 9 19.59 10.66 -55.32
N PHE A 10 20.01 11.59 -54.46
CA PHE A 10 19.68 11.57 -53.04
C PHE A 10 18.18 11.74 -52.73
N LEU A 11 17.45 12.54 -53.51
CA LEU A 11 16.02 12.81 -53.25
C LEU A 11 15.07 11.79 -53.90
N PHE A 12 15.46 11.15 -55.00
CA PHE A 12 14.56 10.36 -55.84
C PHE A 12 15.00 8.90 -56.07
N GLU A 13 16.14 8.47 -55.54
CA GLU A 13 16.51 7.05 -55.54
C GLU A 13 15.94 6.34 -54.29
N TYR A 14 15.33 5.18 -54.51
CA TYR A 14 14.78 4.33 -53.46
C TYR A 14 15.49 2.98 -53.48
N ASP A 15 16.36 2.76 -52.50
CA ASP A 15 17.10 1.52 -52.37
C ASP A 15 16.20 0.38 -51.88
N THR A 16 16.24 -0.73 -52.61
CA THR A 16 15.53 -1.96 -52.23
C THR A 16 16.51 -3.13 -52.09
N PRO A 17 16.41 -3.93 -51.01
CA PRO A 17 17.28 -5.08 -50.84
C PRO A 17 16.92 -6.17 -51.85
N ARG A 18 17.94 -6.76 -52.49
CA ARG A 18 17.75 -7.92 -53.36
C ARG A 18 17.43 -9.16 -52.52
N ILE A 19 16.20 -9.68 -52.64
CA ILE A 19 15.74 -10.84 -51.88
C ILE A 19 15.94 -12.18 -52.63
N VAL A 20 16.27 -13.24 -51.89
CA VAL A 20 16.37 -14.62 -52.41
C VAL A 20 15.11 -15.40 -52.03
N LEU A 21 14.35 -15.86 -53.02
CA LEU A 21 13.10 -16.59 -52.78
C LEU A 21 13.34 -18.10 -52.73
N ILE A 22 13.30 -18.69 -51.54
CA ILE A 22 13.52 -20.13 -51.32
C ILE A 22 12.19 -20.90 -51.35
N ARG A 23 11.93 -21.66 -52.41
CA ARG A 23 10.77 -22.56 -52.50
C ARG A 23 11.05 -23.91 -51.83
N SER A 24 10.77 -24.01 -50.52
CA SER A 24 10.88 -25.26 -49.75
C SER A 24 9.72 -25.40 -48.76
N ARG A 25 9.03 -26.55 -48.78
CA ARG A 25 7.90 -26.84 -47.86
C ARG A 25 8.32 -26.79 -46.38
N LYS A 26 9.51 -27.31 -46.04
CA LYS A 26 10.01 -27.36 -44.65
C LYS A 26 10.30 -25.97 -44.09
N VAL A 27 10.99 -25.13 -44.87
CA VAL A 27 11.35 -23.76 -44.48
C VAL A 27 10.12 -22.87 -44.45
N GLY A 28 9.21 -23.03 -45.43
CA GLY A 28 7.94 -22.31 -45.46
C GLY A 28 7.07 -22.63 -44.24
N LEU A 29 6.94 -23.91 -43.86
CA LEU A 29 6.21 -24.32 -42.65
C LEU A 29 6.86 -23.78 -41.37
N LEU A 30 8.19 -23.85 -41.26
CA LEU A 30 8.91 -23.28 -40.12
C LEU A 30 8.67 -21.77 -39.99
N ASN A 31 8.84 -21.02 -41.08
CA ASN A 31 8.63 -19.57 -41.08
C ASN A 31 7.19 -19.22 -40.70
N ARG A 32 6.19 -19.85 -41.34
CA ARG A 32 4.78 -19.62 -41.01
C ARG A 32 4.42 -20.04 -39.58
N GLY A 33 5.00 -21.12 -39.07
CA GLY A 33 4.82 -21.57 -37.69
C GLY A 33 5.36 -20.55 -36.67
N VAL A 34 6.59 -20.05 -36.88
CA VAL A 34 7.18 -19.02 -36.01
C VAL A 34 6.39 -17.72 -36.10
N GLN A 35 5.99 -17.28 -37.30
CA GLN A 35 5.13 -16.11 -37.48
C GLN A 35 3.80 -16.25 -36.72
N LEU A 36 3.16 -17.43 -36.80
CA LEU A 36 1.90 -17.68 -36.10
C LEU A 36 2.09 -17.67 -34.58
N ALA A 37 3.20 -18.23 -34.07
CA ALA A 37 3.53 -18.17 -32.65
C ALA A 37 3.75 -16.73 -32.15
N ILE A 38 4.49 -15.91 -32.91
CA ILE A 38 4.69 -14.48 -32.59
C ILE A 38 3.34 -13.75 -32.61
N LEU A 39 2.52 -13.97 -33.62
CA LEU A 39 1.20 -13.36 -33.74
C LEU A 39 0.28 -13.76 -32.56
N ALA A 40 0.30 -15.03 -32.17
CA ALA A 40 -0.44 -15.52 -31.01
C ALA A 40 0.05 -14.88 -29.70
N TYR A 41 1.36 -14.69 -29.54
CA TYR A 41 1.93 -14.00 -28.38
C TYR A 41 1.51 -12.52 -28.34
N VAL A 42 1.64 -11.79 -29.45
CA VAL A 42 1.28 -10.36 -29.50
C VAL A 42 -0.22 -10.17 -29.23
N ILE A 43 -1.09 -10.93 -29.90
CA ILE A 43 -2.53 -10.78 -29.71
C ILE A 43 -2.97 -11.31 -28.33
N GLY A 44 -2.53 -12.51 -27.95
CA GLY A 44 -2.97 -13.17 -26.72
C GLY A 44 -2.39 -12.54 -25.46
N TRP A 45 -1.08 -12.37 -25.40
CA TRP A 45 -0.42 -11.85 -24.21
C TRP A 45 -0.46 -10.32 -24.15
N VAL A 46 0.09 -9.65 -25.18
CA VAL A 46 0.26 -8.18 -25.13
C VAL A 46 -1.08 -7.45 -25.22
N PHE A 47 -1.94 -7.83 -26.18
CA PHE A 47 -3.23 -7.15 -26.34
C PHE A 47 -4.30 -7.64 -25.38
N LEU A 48 -4.54 -8.95 -25.25
CA LEU A 48 -5.67 -9.44 -24.44
C LEU A 48 -5.36 -9.54 -22.94
N TRP A 49 -4.18 -10.05 -22.55
CA TRP A 49 -3.84 -10.26 -21.15
C TRP A 49 -3.36 -8.98 -20.47
N GLU A 50 -2.33 -8.34 -21.02
CA GLU A 50 -1.74 -7.09 -20.48
C GLU A 50 -2.54 -5.83 -20.85
N LYS A 51 -3.55 -5.95 -21.73
CA LYS A 51 -4.36 -4.83 -22.23
C LYS A 51 -3.50 -3.68 -22.78
N GLY A 52 -2.44 -4.00 -23.53
CA GLY A 52 -1.51 -3.01 -24.09
C GLY A 52 -2.12 -1.99 -25.06
N TYR A 53 -3.39 -2.15 -25.44
CA TYR A 53 -4.16 -1.15 -26.20
C TYR A 53 -4.74 -0.04 -25.31
N GLN A 54 -4.70 -0.21 -23.98
CA GLN A 54 -5.21 0.76 -23.03
C GLN A 54 -4.09 1.65 -22.52
N GLU A 55 -4.40 2.92 -22.36
CA GLU A 55 -3.67 3.79 -21.49
C GLU A 55 -4.20 3.64 -20.07
N THR A 56 -3.30 3.71 -19.07
CA THR A 56 -3.66 3.55 -17.66
C THR A 56 -3.47 4.83 -16.86
N ASP A 57 -4.33 5.07 -15.88
CA ASP A 57 -4.22 6.16 -14.90
C ASP A 57 -4.35 5.62 -13.46
N SER A 58 -3.64 6.24 -12.53
CA SER A 58 -3.69 5.90 -11.10
C SER A 58 -4.82 6.66 -10.40
N VAL A 59 -5.46 6.03 -9.43
CA VAL A 59 -6.58 6.65 -8.72
C VAL A 59 -6.13 7.81 -7.82
N VAL A 60 -6.82 8.95 -7.93
CA VAL A 60 -6.82 10.01 -6.91
C VAL A 60 -8.08 9.83 -6.08
N SER A 61 -7.95 9.76 -4.75
CA SER A 61 -9.08 9.44 -3.89
C SER A 61 -9.24 10.41 -2.72
N SER A 62 -10.48 10.54 -2.25
CA SER A 62 -10.84 11.24 -1.02
C SER A 62 -11.73 10.32 -0.19
N VAL A 63 -11.40 10.16 1.09
CA VAL A 63 -12.14 9.31 2.02
C VAL A 63 -12.65 10.15 3.18
N THR A 64 -13.91 9.93 3.56
CA THR A 64 -14.49 10.44 4.78
C THR A 64 -15.09 9.30 5.56
N MET A 65 -14.76 9.22 6.85
CA MET A 65 -15.28 8.19 7.74
C MET A 65 -16.21 8.78 8.78
N LYS A 66 -17.19 7.98 9.22
CA LYS A 66 -18.06 8.33 10.34
C LYS A 66 -18.31 7.08 11.17
N VAL A 67 -17.86 7.12 12.42
CA VAL A 67 -18.10 6.04 13.38
C VAL A 67 -19.44 6.27 14.09
N LYS A 68 -20.13 5.19 14.41
CA LYS A 68 -21.33 5.18 15.25
C LYS A 68 -21.31 4.00 16.20
N GLY A 69 -21.66 4.27 17.44
CA GLY A 69 -21.68 3.30 18.52
C GLY A 69 -21.74 4.02 19.86
N VAL A 70 -22.25 3.35 20.88
CA VAL A 70 -22.27 3.84 22.25
C VAL A 70 -21.92 2.66 23.15
N ALA A 71 -21.09 2.90 24.17
CA ALA A 71 -20.75 1.90 25.18
C ALA A 71 -21.05 2.43 26.58
N LEU A 72 -21.51 1.56 27.46
CA LEU A 72 -21.70 1.84 28.88
C LEU A 72 -20.64 1.07 29.66
N THR A 73 -19.86 1.76 30.49
CA THR A 73 -18.92 1.14 31.42
C THR A 73 -19.37 1.40 32.85
N ASN A 74 -19.32 0.39 33.71
CA ASN A 74 -19.58 0.54 35.13
C ASN A 74 -18.38 -0.01 35.92
N THR A 75 -17.51 0.89 36.38
CA THR A 75 -16.29 0.52 37.12
C THR A 75 -16.26 1.19 38.49
N SER A 76 -15.56 0.59 39.45
CA SER A 76 -15.42 1.16 40.80
C SER A 76 -14.78 2.55 40.80
N ALA A 77 -13.84 2.81 39.89
CA ALA A 77 -13.12 4.09 39.79
C ALA A 77 -13.92 5.20 39.09
N LEU A 78 -14.76 4.88 38.11
CA LEU A 78 -15.43 5.88 37.25
C LEU A 78 -16.95 5.90 37.42
N GLY A 79 -17.52 4.94 38.14
CA GLY A 79 -18.95 4.69 38.19
C GLY A 79 -19.53 4.29 36.83
N ALA A 80 -20.84 4.50 36.68
CA ALA A 80 -21.55 4.30 35.41
C ALA A 80 -21.27 5.49 34.47
N ARG A 81 -20.54 5.24 33.37
CA ARG A 81 -20.16 6.23 32.37
C ARG A 81 -20.56 5.77 30.98
N ILE A 82 -21.15 6.68 30.21
CA ILE A 82 -21.44 6.50 28.79
C ILE A 82 -20.26 6.98 27.96
N TRP A 83 -19.95 6.26 26.89
CA TRP A 83 -18.93 6.59 25.91
C TRP A 83 -19.58 6.73 24.54
N ASP A 84 -19.50 7.92 23.96
CA ASP A 84 -20.00 8.21 22.62
C ASP A 84 -18.86 8.50 21.64
N VAL A 85 -19.24 8.81 20.39
CA VAL A 85 -18.30 9.05 19.29
C VAL A 85 -17.29 10.16 19.62
N ALA A 86 -17.67 11.16 20.42
CA ALA A 86 -16.78 12.27 20.78
C ALA A 86 -15.73 11.87 21.82
N ASP A 87 -15.97 10.80 22.59
CA ASP A 87 -15.03 10.33 23.59
C ASP A 87 -14.01 9.31 23.04
N TYR A 88 -14.45 8.35 22.22
CA TYR A 88 -13.60 7.25 21.77
C TYR A 88 -12.96 7.44 20.39
N VAL A 89 -13.35 8.45 19.59
CA VAL A 89 -12.74 8.73 18.27
C VAL A 89 -11.79 9.91 18.33
N ILE A 90 -10.49 9.67 18.09
CA ILE A 90 -9.43 10.67 18.29
C ILE A 90 -8.36 10.59 17.18
N PRO A 91 -8.08 11.68 16.45
CA PRO A 91 -8.86 12.90 16.36
C PRO A 91 -10.12 12.68 15.50
N PRO A 92 -11.19 13.44 15.71
CA PRO A 92 -12.45 13.27 14.97
C PRO A 92 -12.37 13.71 13.49
N GLN A 93 -11.31 14.43 13.10
CA GLN A 93 -11.11 15.02 11.78
C GLN A 93 -9.95 14.37 11.00
N ALA A 94 -9.50 13.18 11.40
CA ALA A 94 -8.40 12.51 10.72
C ALA A 94 -8.76 12.18 9.26
N GLU A 95 -7.82 12.46 8.35
CA GLU A 95 -7.91 12.08 6.94
C GLU A 95 -7.46 10.63 6.75
N ASN A 96 -8.24 9.84 6.00
CA ASN A 96 -7.92 8.46 5.61
C ASN A 96 -7.61 7.48 6.76
N THR A 97 -7.74 7.89 8.02
CA THR A 97 -7.58 7.05 9.20
C THR A 97 -8.63 7.38 10.24
N VAL A 98 -8.99 6.41 11.07
CA VAL A 98 -9.82 6.63 12.24
C VAL A 98 -9.35 5.74 13.38
N PHE A 99 -9.09 6.34 14.53
CA PHE A 99 -8.80 5.60 15.76
C PHE A 99 -10.07 5.41 16.56
N VAL A 100 -10.27 4.20 17.06
CA VAL A 100 -11.35 3.85 17.98
C VAL A 100 -10.73 3.31 19.25
N MET A 101 -10.93 4.04 20.35
CA MET A 101 -10.49 3.63 21.69
C MET A 101 -11.26 2.38 22.13
N THR A 102 -10.55 1.35 22.57
CA THR A 102 -11.10 0.09 23.06
C THR A 102 -10.77 -0.14 24.54
N ASN A 103 -9.66 0.42 25.02
CA ASN A 103 -9.24 0.32 26.41
C ASN A 103 -8.53 1.61 26.83
N THR A 104 -8.54 1.92 28.13
CA THR A 104 -7.97 3.17 28.62
C THR A 104 -7.50 3.07 30.06
N ILE A 105 -6.44 3.78 30.39
CA ILE A 105 -5.99 4.04 31.76
C ILE A 105 -6.20 5.53 32.02
N LEU A 106 -6.97 5.83 33.07
CA LEU A 106 -7.34 7.19 33.43
C LEU A 106 -6.66 7.56 34.74
N THR A 107 -5.87 8.63 34.72
CA THR A 107 -5.32 9.25 35.93
C THR A 107 -6.04 10.58 36.15
N LEU A 108 -6.98 10.59 37.09
CA LEU A 108 -7.85 11.72 37.37
C LEU A 108 -7.15 12.75 38.27
N ASN A 109 -7.54 14.03 38.16
CA ASN A 109 -7.14 15.10 39.09
C ASN A 109 -5.62 15.22 39.29
N GLN A 110 -4.84 15.08 38.21
CA GLN A 110 -3.42 15.36 38.27
C GLN A 110 -3.19 16.86 38.46
N HIS A 111 -2.38 17.24 39.43
CA HIS A 111 -1.92 18.62 39.65
C HIS A 111 -0.39 18.64 39.65
N GLN A 112 0.21 19.81 39.40
CA GLN A 112 1.66 19.93 39.51
C GLN A 112 2.07 19.93 40.98
N GLY A 113 2.96 19.01 41.35
CA GLY A 113 3.38 18.83 42.73
C GLY A 113 4.50 17.81 42.87
N TYR A 114 4.74 17.42 44.12
CA TYR A 114 5.73 16.42 44.49
C TYR A 114 5.02 15.13 44.88
N CYS A 115 5.42 14.01 44.29
CA CYS A 115 4.87 12.70 44.61
C CYS A 115 5.91 11.60 44.34
N PRO A 116 5.75 10.42 44.97
CA PRO A 116 6.54 9.25 44.63
C PRO A 116 6.32 8.86 43.15
N ASP A 117 7.39 8.48 42.46
CA ASP A 117 7.30 7.87 41.13
C ASP A 117 6.72 6.45 41.20
N VAL A 118 6.25 5.91 40.06
CA VAL A 118 5.73 4.54 39.97
C VAL A 118 6.87 3.53 40.09
N PRO A 119 6.70 2.43 40.84
CA PRO A 119 7.76 1.44 41.04
C PRO A 119 8.13 0.74 39.73
N ASP A 120 9.40 0.88 39.38
CA ASP A 120 10.07 0.27 38.23
C ASP A 120 11.54 -0.02 38.64
N ASP A 121 12.22 -0.89 37.89
CA ASP A 121 13.59 -1.34 38.23
C ASP A 121 14.59 -0.17 38.39
N ASN A 122 14.32 0.98 37.76
CA ASN A 122 15.15 2.18 37.80
C ASN A 122 14.66 3.30 38.74
N THR A 123 13.47 3.17 39.33
CA THR A 123 12.85 4.23 40.17
C THR A 123 12.75 3.84 41.64
N GLU A 124 12.88 2.54 41.95
CA GLU A 124 12.96 2.05 43.32
C GLU A 124 14.24 2.52 44.02
N CYS A 125 14.08 3.00 45.26
CA CYS A 125 15.17 3.51 46.08
C CYS A 125 15.13 2.89 47.48
N LYS A 126 16.29 2.75 48.11
CA LYS A 126 16.39 2.33 49.52
C LYS A 126 16.82 3.49 50.40
N VAL A 127 17.69 4.35 49.87
CA VAL A 127 18.22 5.53 50.54
C VAL A 127 18.11 6.76 49.64
N ASN A 128 18.04 7.96 50.23
CA ASN A 128 17.95 9.21 49.46
C ASN A 128 19.12 9.41 48.49
N LYS A 129 20.29 8.80 48.75
CA LYS A 129 21.46 8.86 47.85
C LYS A 129 21.26 8.15 46.52
N ASP A 130 20.27 7.26 46.43
CA ASP A 130 19.92 6.56 45.19
C ASP A 130 19.20 7.50 44.20
N CYS A 131 18.61 8.59 44.71
CA CYS A 131 17.89 9.60 43.94
C CYS A 131 18.80 10.81 43.68
N VAL A 132 18.97 11.20 42.42
CA VAL A 132 19.85 12.31 42.06
C VAL A 132 19.02 13.58 41.84
N PRO A 133 19.26 14.66 42.59
CA PRO A 133 18.49 15.90 42.45
C PRO A 133 18.69 16.51 41.06
N GLY A 134 17.58 16.88 40.40
CA GLY A 134 17.59 17.46 39.05
C GLY A 134 17.81 16.44 37.93
N TYR A 135 17.90 15.14 38.25
CA TYR A 135 18.01 14.09 37.24
C TYR A 135 16.67 13.84 36.56
N VAL A 136 16.69 13.76 35.23
CA VAL A 136 15.54 13.43 34.39
C VAL A 136 15.81 12.09 33.72
N ASN A 137 15.13 11.06 34.21
CA ASN A 137 15.15 9.75 33.58
C ASN A 137 14.15 9.72 32.42
N ILE A 138 14.49 9.08 31.30
CA ILE A 138 13.59 8.87 30.15
C ILE A 138 12.37 8.04 30.56
N TYR A 139 12.53 7.17 31.55
CA TYR A 139 11.46 6.31 32.10
C TYR A 139 10.68 6.97 33.25
N SER A 140 11.18 8.07 33.83
CA SER A 140 10.49 8.83 34.87
C SER A 140 9.50 9.81 34.25
N SER A 141 8.37 10.02 34.94
CA SER A 141 7.37 11.00 34.52
C SER A 141 7.70 12.44 34.92
N GLY A 142 8.80 12.68 35.64
CA GLY A 142 9.20 14.01 36.12
C GLY A 142 10.67 14.15 36.52
N ILE A 143 10.98 15.28 37.16
CA ILE A 143 12.33 15.63 37.61
C ILE A 143 12.52 15.14 39.04
N GLN A 144 13.59 14.38 39.31
CA GLN A 144 13.86 13.88 40.66
C GLN A 144 14.26 15.00 41.63
N THR A 145 13.71 14.97 42.85
CA THR A 145 14.06 15.92 43.91
C THR A 145 15.30 15.50 44.70
N GLY A 146 15.62 14.21 44.70
CA GLY A 146 16.70 13.61 45.50
C GLY A 146 16.23 12.99 46.82
N GLU A 147 14.92 12.94 47.08
CA GLU A 147 14.35 12.27 48.25
C GLU A 147 13.80 10.88 47.91
N CYS A 148 13.95 9.92 48.82
CA CYS A 148 13.40 8.57 48.70
C CYS A 148 12.16 8.44 49.60
N VAL A 149 10.97 8.41 48.99
CA VAL A 149 9.67 8.45 49.66
C VAL A 149 8.95 7.11 49.57
N THR A 150 8.04 6.84 50.51
CA THR A 150 7.25 5.60 50.52
C THR A 150 6.10 5.69 49.52
N TYR A 151 6.12 4.84 48.48
CA TYR A 151 5.00 4.69 47.53
C TYR A 151 3.89 3.81 48.11
N ASN A 152 4.27 2.68 48.71
CA ASN A 152 3.37 1.75 49.41
C ASN A 152 4.04 1.23 50.69
N ASN A 153 3.33 0.47 51.53
CA ASN A 153 3.83 0.00 52.83
C ASN A 153 5.18 -0.75 52.77
N SER A 154 5.52 -1.33 51.62
CA SER A 154 6.75 -2.12 51.42
C SER A 154 7.74 -1.53 50.41
N ILE A 155 7.32 -0.57 49.57
CA ILE A 155 8.11 -0.09 48.42
C ILE A 155 8.35 1.41 48.56
N LYS A 156 9.61 1.81 48.36
CA LYS A 156 10.04 3.22 48.32
C LYS A 156 10.53 3.57 46.92
N THR A 157 10.15 4.73 46.44
CA THR A 157 10.54 5.24 45.13
C THR A 157 11.04 6.68 45.26
N CYS A 158 11.83 7.13 44.28
CA CYS A 158 12.30 8.50 44.28
C CYS A 158 11.13 9.47 44.13
N GLU A 159 11.17 10.57 44.87
CA GLU A 159 10.22 11.67 44.72
C GLU A 159 10.53 12.46 43.45
N VAL A 160 9.48 12.79 42.70
CA VAL A 160 9.56 13.56 41.46
C VAL A 160 8.66 14.79 41.52
N PHE A 161 9.14 15.88 40.94
CA PHE A 161 8.31 17.03 40.59
C PHE A 161 7.66 16.77 39.24
N ALA A 162 6.35 16.49 39.26
CA ALA A 162 5.60 16.01 38.10
C ALA A 162 4.10 16.37 38.20
N TRP A 163 3.32 15.82 37.28
CA TRP A 163 1.86 15.77 37.40
C TRP A 163 1.47 14.63 38.33
N CYS A 164 1.02 14.97 39.53
CA CYS A 164 0.76 14.06 40.63
C CYS A 164 -0.74 13.80 40.81
N PRO A 165 -1.17 12.55 41.02
CA PRO A 165 -0.35 11.32 41.06
C PRO A 165 0.16 10.90 39.67
N VAL A 166 1.33 10.25 39.61
CA VAL A 166 1.90 9.71 38.37
C VAL A 166 1.02 8.56 37.83
N GLU A 167 0.99 8.40 36.51
CA GLU A 167 0.25 7.32 35.83
C GLU A 167 0.85 5.96 36.14
N ASP A 168 0.06 5.07 36.73
CA ASP A 168 0.42 3.66 36.90
C ASP A 168 0.01 2.83 35.67
N ASP A 169 1.01 2.36 34.94
CA ASP A 169 0.86 1.52 33.73
C ASP A 169 1.16 0.03 33.98
N SER A 170 1.36 -0.38 35.24
CA SER A 170 1.72 -1.75 35.60
C SER A 170 0.61 -2.75 35.23
N VAL A 171 -0.65 -2.35 35.35
CA VAL A 171 -1.82 -3.20 35.09
C VAL A 171 -2.72 -2.57 34.03
N VAL A 172 -2.59 -3.06 32.80
CA VAL A 172 -3.57 -2.77 31.74
C VAL A 172 -4.86 -3.57 31.99
N PRO A 173 -6.04 -2.93 32.04
CA PRO A 173 -7.31 -3.62 32.31
C PRO A 173 -7.57 -4.78 31.34
N ARG A 174 -7.92 -5.95 31.90
CA ARG A 174 -8.36 -7.15 31.16
C ARG A 174 -9.59 -7.74 31.85
N PRO A 175 -10.73 -7.90 31.17
CA PRO A 175 -11.01 -7.58 29.77
C PRO A 175 -10.92 -6.08 29.44
N ALA A 176 -10.85 -5.74 28.15
CA ALA A 176 -10.83 -4.35 27.71
C ALA A 176 -12.08 -3.60 28.18
N LEU A 177 -11.96 -2.32 28.53
CA LEU A 177 -13.08 -1.53 29.06
C LEU A 177 -14.26 -1.39 28.08
N LEU A 178 -13.98 -1.19 26.78
CA LEU A 178 -15.01 -0.98 25.76
C LEU A 178 -15.16 -2.22 24.84
N GLN A 179 -15.60 -3.36 25.39
CA GLN A 179 -15.88 -4.56 24.58
C GLN A 179 -16.99 -4.32 23.55
N GLU A 180 -17.98 -3.48 23.89
CA GLU A 180 -19.07 -3.08 22.98
C GLU A 180 -18.56 -2.39 21.70
N ALA A 181 -17.29 -1.96 21.65
CA ALA A 181 -16.68 -1.46 20.43
C ALA A 181 -16.71 -2.48 19.28
N GLU A 182 -16.78 -3.79 19.56
CA GLU A 182 -16.95 -4.82 18.53
C GLU A 182 -18.21 -4.58 17.67
N ASN A 183 -19.24 -4.00 18.29
CA ASN A 183 -20.55 -3.74 17.69
C ASN A 183 -20.63 -2.38 16.98
N PHE A 184 -19.58 -1.56 17.09
CA PHE A 184 -19.56 -0.26 16.45
C PHE A 184 -19.47 -0.39 14.94
N THR A 185 -19.96 0.65 14.27
CA THR A 185 -20.03 0.72 12.81
C THR A 185 -19.23 1.91 12.28
N ILE A 186 -18.51 1.70 11.19
CA ILE A 186 -17.84 2.75 10.43
C ILE A 186 -18.52 2.85 9.07
N LEU A 187 -19.06 4.03 8.78
CA LEU A 187 -19.48 4.40 7.43
C LEU A 187 -18.28 4.99 6.69
N VAL A 188 -17.86 4.36 5.60
CA VAL A 188 -16.78 4.85 4.74
C VAL A 188 -17.37 5.44 3.47
N LYS A 189 -17.16 6.73 3.25
CA LYS A 189 -17.49 7.41 1.99
C LYS A 189 -16.20 7.59 1.22
N ASN A 190 -16.13 7.03 0.02
CA ASN A 190 -14.97 7.16 -0.83
C ASN A 190 -15.39 7.72 -2.20
N ASN A 191 -14.70 8.78 -2.60
CA ASN A 191 -14.79 9.38 -3.92
C ASN A 191 -13.45 9.16 -4.65
N ILE A 192 -13.51 8.69 -5.88
CA ILE A 192 -12.36 8.44 -6.73
C ILE A 192 -12.45 9.30 -8.00
N LEU A 193 -11.29 9.72 -8.47
CA LEU A 193 -11.10 10.46 -9.71
C LEU A 193 -9.89 9.87 -10.44
N TYR A 194 -10.04 9.61 -11.73
CA TYR A 194 -8.93 9.39 -12.66
C TYR A 194 -8.80 10.65 -13.52
N PRO A 195 -7.91 11.59 -13.15
CA PRO A 195 -7.81 12.89 -13.80
C PRO A 195 -7.60 12.79 -15.31
N LYS A 196 -6.82 11.80 -15.75
CA LYS A 196 -6.47 11.62 -17.17
C LYS A 196 -7.68 11.33 -18.04
N PHE A 197 -8.65 10.59 -17.50
CA PHE A 197 -9.88 10.22 -18.21
C PHE A 197 -11.08 11.09 -17.82
N ASN A 198 -10.89 12.06 -16.93
CA ASN A 198 -11.94 12.86 -16.30
C ASN A 198 -13.11 12.01 -15.79
N PHE A 199 -12.79 10.84 -15.23
CA PHE A 199 -13.77 9.89 -14.71
C PHE A 199 -13.81 9.96 -13.19
N SER A 200 -14.98 10.28 -12.62
CA SER A 200 -15.20 10.25 -11.18
C SER A 200 -16.28 9.26 -10.80
N LYS A 201 -16.10 8.58 -9.66
CA LYS A 201 -17.07 7.64 -9.12
C LYS A 201 -17.00 7.61 -7.59
N ARG A 202 -18.12 7.25 -6.97
CA ARG A 202 -18.25 7.06 -5.52
C ARG A 202 -18.59 5.62 -5.19
N ASN A 203 -18.16 5.16 -4.03
CA ASN A 203 -18.46 3.81 -3.55
C ASN A 203 -19.96 3.58 -3.29
N ILE A 204 -20.66 4.60 -2.80
CA ILE A 204 -22.12 4.53 -2.61
C ILE A 204 -22.79 4.67 -3.98
N LEU A 205 -23.22 3.56 -4.56
CA LEU A 205 -23.84 3.53 -5.88
C LEU A 205 -25.12 4.40 -5.95
N PRO A 206 -25.46 4.98 -7.12
CA PRO A 206 -26.69 5.77 -7.28
C PRO A 206 -27.99 5.00 -6.99
N SER A 207 -27.97 3.68 -7.13
CA SER A 207 -29.10 2.78 -6.83
C SER A 207 -29.34 2.58 -5.33
N ILE A 208 -28.44 3.03 -4.46
CA ILE A 208 -28.54 2.84 -3.02
C ILE A 208 -29.43 3.92 -2.38
N ASN A 209 -30.52 3.47 -1.78
CA ASN A 209 -31.48 4.33 -1.08
C ASN A 209 -31.11 4.54 0.40
N SER A 210 -31.66 5.61 0.99
CA SER A 210 -31.51 5.89 2.43
C SER A 210 -32.04 4.78 3.35
N SER A 211 -33.06 4.02 2.90
CA SER A 211 -33.59 2.86 3.62
C SER A 211 -32.59 1.70 3.67
N TYR A 212 -31.86 1.46 2.59
CA TYR A 212 -30.79 0.46 2.52
C TYR A 212 -29.65 0.83 3.47
N LEU A 213 -29.18 2.09 3.43
CA LEU A 213 -28.09 2.57 4.30
C LEU A 213 -28.42 2.51 5.81
N LYS A 214 -29.70 2.42 6.20
CA LYS A 214 -30.07 2.26 7.62
C LYS A 214 -29.93 0.82 8.12
N LYS A 215 -29.94 -0.17 7.23
CA LYS A 215 -29.99 -1.60 7.57
C LYS A 215 -28.78 -2.38 7.09
N CYS A 216 -28.12 -1.95 6.03
CA CYS A 216 -27.04 -2.72 5.43
C CYS A 216 -25.85 -2.77 6.38
N ILE A 217 -25.21 -3.94 6.43
CA ILE A 217 -23.92 -4.17 7.05
C ILE A 217 -23.11 -4.93 6.02
N TYR A 218 -21.90 -4.47 5.75
CA TYR A 218 -21.02 -5.10 4.78
C TYR A 218 -20.81 -6.59 5.07
N ASP A 219 -20.87 -7.36 4.00
CA ASP A 219 -20.51 -8.77 3.96
C ASP A 219 -20.00 -9.09 2.56
N SER A 220 -18.91 -9.85 2.44
CA SER A 220 -18.30 -10.13 1.13
C SER A 220 -19.20 -10.97 0.22
N GLN A 221 -20.09 -11.78 0.79
CA GLN A 221 -20.97 -12.68 0.02
C GLN A 221 -22.37 -12.09 -0.17
N THR A 222 -22.98 -11.56 0.90
CA THR A 222 -24.39 -11.13 0.85
C THR A 222 -24.57 -9.68 0.40
N ASP A 223 -23.71 -8.76 0.87
CA ASP A 223 -23.85 -7.31 0.67
C ASP A 223 -22.48 -6.64 0.41
N PRO A 224 -21.81 -6.92 -0.72
CA PRO A 224 -20.45 -6.45 -0.99
C PRO A 224 -20.36 -4.94 -1.23
N PHE A 225 -21.47 -4.28 -1.56
CA PHE A 225 -21.51 -2.84 -1.89
C PHE A 225 -21.95 -1.96 -0.70
N CYS A 226 -22.23 -2.54 0.47
CA CYS A 226 -22.60 -1.74 1.63
C CYS A 226 -21.37 -0.98 2.18
N PRO A 227 -21.44 0.35 2.34
CA PRO A 227 -20.32 1.16 2.83
C PRO A 227 -20.18 1.18 4.36
N ILE A 228 -21.00 0.39 5.08
CA ILE A 228 -21.06 0.35 6.55
C ILE A 228 -20.43 -0.94 7.04
N PHE A 229 -19.35 -0.81 7.80
CA PHE A 229 -18.56 -1.92 8.29
C PHE A 229 -18.68 -2.02 9.81
N ARG A 230 -18.90 -3.23 10.34
CA ARG A 230 -18.86 -3.48 11.78
C ARG A 230 -17.44 -3.83 12.21
N LEU A 231 -16.95 -3.27 13.32
CA LEU A 231 -15.55 -3.44 13.72
C LEU A 231 -15.18 -4.90 13.95
N GLY A 232 -16.02 -5.67 14.66
CA GLY A 232 -15.80 -7.10 14.87
C GLY A 232 -15.70 -7.89 13.57
N LYS A 233 -16.54 -7.57 12.57
CA LYS A 233 -16.47 -8.21 11.24
C LYS A 233 -15.18 -7.88 10.51
N ILE A 234 -14.70 -6.63 10.58
CA ILE A 234 -13.43 -6.22 9.95
C ILE A 234 -12.26 -7.02 10.55
N VAL A 235 -12.19 -7.07 11.89
CA VAL A 235 -11.11 -7.77 12.61
C VAL A 235 -11.16 -9.28 12.35
N LYS A 236 -12.35 -9.88 12.37
CA LYS A 236 -12.56 -11.30 12.04
C LYS A 236 -12.21 -11.63 10.58
N ALA A 237 -12.53 -10.75 9.64
CA ALA A 237 -12.20 -10.93 8.22
C ALA A 237 -10.68 -10.91 7.97
N ALA A 238 -9.92 -10.20 8.80
CA ALA A 238 -8.46 -10.24 8.79
C ALA A 238 -7.85 -11.45 9.55
N GLY A 239 -8.69 -12.37 10.06
CA GLY A 239 -8.26 -13.54 10.81
C GLY A 239 -7.74 -13.24 12.22
N GLN A 240 -8.18 -12.14 12.83
CA GLN A 240 -7.74 -11.70 14.16
C GLN A 240 -8.88 -11.82 15.19
N ASN A 241 -8.52 -11.90 16.47
CA ASN A 241 -9.47 -11.87 17.59
C ASN A 241 -9.65 -10.43 18.10
N PHE A 242 -10.90 -9.95 18.20
CA PHE A 242 -11.19 -8.59 18.66
C PHE A 242 -10.83 -8.39 20.12
N ASP A 243 -11.12 -9.36 21.00
CA ASP A 243 -10.89 -9.23 22.44
C ASP A 243 -9.42 -9.03 22.79
N GLU A 244 -8.54 -9.78 22.14
CA GLU A 244 -7.09 -9.67 22.35
C GLU A 244 -6.55 -8.34 21.81
N MET A 245 -7.04 -7.93 20.64
CA MET A 245 -6.65 -6.67 20.02
C MET A 245 -7.18 -5.47 20.80
N ALA A 246 -8.35 -5.57 21.42
CA ALA A 246 -8.96 -4.50 22.20
C ALA A 246 -8.15 -4.14 23.46
N VAL A 247 -7.40 -5.08 24.03
CA VAL A 247 -6.61 -4.84 25.26
C VAL A 247 -5.40 -3.94 24.99
N LYS A 248 -4.61 -4.25 23.96
CA LYS A 248 -3.35 -3.54 23.65
C LYS A 248 -3.45 -2.58 22.46
N GLY A 249 -4.57 -2.60 21.74
CA GLY A 249 -4.74 -1.91 20.48
C GLY A 249 -4.02 -2.59 19.32
N GLY A 250 -4.14 -1.99 18.14
CA GLY A 250 -3.53 -2.49 16.91
C GLY A 250 -3.79 -1.58 15.71
N VAL A 251 -3.21 -1.90 14.57
CA VAL A 251 -3.40 -1.12 13.33
C VAL A 251 -3.97 -2.03 12.24
N MET A 252 -5.13 -1.65 11.73
CA MET A 252 -5.88 -2.39 10.72
C MET A 252 -5.96 -1.55 9.44
N ALA A 253 -5.77 -2.19 8.30
CA ALA A 253 -6.02 -1.63 6.99
C ALA A 253 -7.40 -2.06 6.47
N LEU A 254 -8.18 -1.09 6.02
CA LEU A 254 -9.34 -1.29 5.17
C LEU A 254 -8.92 -0.89 3.75
N GLN A 255 -8.72 -1.89 2.92
CA GLN A 255 -8.24 -1.73 1.55
C GLN A 255 -9.42 -1.64 0.59
N ILE A 256 -9.44 -0.61 -0.25
CA ILE A 256 -10.45 -0.39 -1.29
C ILE A 256 -9.74 -0.43 -2.64
N ASN A 257 -9.95 -1.52 -3.38
CA ASN A 257 -9.41 -1.69 -4.73
C ASN A 257 -10.40 -1.19 -5.78
N TRP A 258 -9.92 -0.34 -6.69
CA TRP A 258 -10.64 0.17 -7.85
C TRP A 258 -9.86 -0.17 -9.13
N ASP A 259 -9.99 -1.40 -9.60
CA ASP A 259 -9.49 -1.81 -10.91
C ASP A 259 -10.60 -1.71 -11.95
N CYS A 260 -10.53 -0.66 -12.78
CA CYS A 260 -11.62 -0.27 -13.65
C CYS A 260 -11.22 -0.28 -15.13
N ASN A 261 -11.99 -1.02 -15.93
CA ASN A 261 -11.89 -0.93 -17.38
C ASN A 261 -12.95 0.06 -17.90
N LEU A 262 -12.52 1.26 -18.32
CA LEU A 262 -13.37 2.33 -18.80
C LEU A 262 -13.83 2.17 -20.26
N ASP A 263 -13.39 1.12 -20.95
CA ASP A 263 -13.96 0.76 -22.26
C ASP A 263 -15.33 0.08 -22.11
N ARG A 264 -15.60 -0.47 -20.92
CA ARG A 264 -16.89 -1.04 -20.56
C ARG A 264 -17.76 0.01 -19.88
N SER A 265 -19.01 -0.36 -19.60
CA SER A 265 -19.93 0.51 -18.89
C SER A 265 -19.39 0.92 -17.52
N ALA A 266 -19.53 2.22 -17.19
CA ALA A 266 -19.11 2.79 -15.92
C ALA A 266 -19.71 2.07 -14.70
N SER A 267 -20.83 1.36 -14.86
CA SER A 267 -21.47 0.55 -13.81
C SER A 267 -20.59 -0.60 -13.30
N LEU A 268 -19.75 -1.20 -14.16
CA LEU A 268 -18.91 -2.36 -13.83
C LEU A 268 -17.68 -2.02 -12.99
N CYS A 269 -17.28 -0.74 -12.97
CA CYS A 269 -16.20 -0.24 -12.11
C CYS A 269 -16.69 -0.19 -10.66
N VAL A 270 -16.49 -1.23 -9.88
CA VAL A 270 -16.99 -1.32 -8.49
C VAL A 270 -15.83 -1.47 -7.50
N PRO A 271 -15.99 -0.98 -6.26
CA PRO A 271 -14.96 -1.14 -5.24
C PRO A 271 -14.93 -2.58 -4.74
N GLU A 272 -13.74 -3.11 -4.55
CA GLU A 272 -13.51 -4.37 -3.84
C GLU A 272 -12.86 -4.08 -2.50
N TYR A 273 -13.41 -4.65 -1.43
CA TYR A 273 -12.98 -4.41 -0.06
C TYR A 273 -12.17 -5.59 0.48
N SER A 274 -11.02 -5.30 1.09
CA SER A 274 -10.20 -6.29 1.78
C SER A 274 -9.70 -5.71 3.11
N PHE A 275 -9.39 -6.60 4.07
CA PHE A 275 -8.99 -6.21 5.42
C PHE A 275 -7.71 -6.93 5.80
N ARG A 276 -6.77 -6.18 6.39
CA ARG A 276 -5.47 -6.72 6.78
C ARG A 276 -4.97 -6.04 8.04
N ARG A 277 -4.30 -6.78 8.92
CA ARG A 277 -3.56 -6.20 10.05
C ARG A 277 -2.20 -5.67 9.57
N LEU A 278 -1.86 -4.43 9.92
CA LEU A 278 -0.63 -3.75 9.50
C LEU A 278 0.48 -3.80 10.55
N ASP A 279 0.13 -3.84 11.84
CA ASP A 279 1.12 -3.90 12.91
C ASP A 279 1.81 -5.27 12.98
N ASN A 280 3.03 -5.28 13.54
CA ASN A 280 3.85 -6.49 13.62
C ASN A 280 3.18 -7.53 14.53
N THR A 281 2.89 -8.70 13.96
CA THR A 281 2.29 -9.84 14.66
C THR A 281 3.32 -10.90 15.03
N ASN A 282 4.61 -10.68 14.75
CA ASN A 282 5.62 -11.68 14.96
C ASN A 282 5.83 -11.92 16.47
N PRO A 283 5.58 -13.14 16.98
CA PRO A 283 5.78 -13.47 18.39
C PRO A 283 7.24 -13.36 18.83
N ALA A 284 8.20 -13.35 17.90
CA ALA A 284 9.62 -13.14 18.18
C ALA A 284 9.98 -11.67 18.51
N HIS A 285 9.11 -10.71 18.18
CA HIS A 285 9.30 -9.29 18.48
C HIS A 285 8.27 -8.83 19.50
N THR A 286 8.63 -8.93 20.78
CA THR A 286 7.75 -8.61 21.92
C THR A 286 7.78 -7.14 22.34
N VAL A 287 8.67 -6.33 21.75
CA VAL A 287 8.86 -4.93 22.10
C VAL A 287 7.79 -4.07 21.41
N SER A 288 7.06 -3.27 22.21
CA SER A 288 6.00 -2.35 21.77
C SER A 288 4.85 -3.00 20.99
N LEU A 289 4.22 -4.02 21.59
CA LEU A 289 3.03 -4.66 21.01
C LEU A 289 1.78 -3.77 21.11
N GLY A 290 1.10 -3.58 19.98
CA GLY A 290 -0.19 -2.88 19.90
C GLY A 290 -0.07 -1.42 19.49
N TYR A 291 -1.09 -0.62 19.83
CA TYR A 291 -1.15 0.81 19.51
C TYR A 291 -1.80 1.58 20.65
N ASN A 292 -1.04 2.53 21.22
CA ASN A 292 -1.51 3.38 22.29
C ASN A 292 -0.89 4.78 22.19
N PHE A 293 -1.54 5.75 22.82
CA PHE A 293 -1.02 7.10 22.99
C PHE A 293 -1.63 7.76 24.23
N ARG A 294 -1.00 8.84 24.69
CA ARG A 294 -1.43 9.62 25.85
C ARG A 294 -1.94 10.99 25.42
N PHE A 295 -3.02 11.45 26.04
CA PHE A 295 -3.51 12.82 25.90
C PHE A 295 -4.12 13.28 27.22
N ALA A 296 -4.21 14.59 27.42
CA ALA A 296 -4.71 15.17 28.66
C ALA A 296 -5.90 16.10 28.41
N LYS A 297 -6.85 16.10 29.35
CA LYS A 297 -7.94 17.07 29.43
C LYS A 297 -7.63 18.02 30.58
N TYR A 298 -7.31 19.28 30.26
CA TYR A 298 -6.95 20.31 31.24
C TYR A 298 -8.20 21.04 31.75
N TYR A 299 -8.22 21.34 33.05
CA TYR A 299 -9.26 22.12 33.72
C TYR A 299 -8.67 22.89 34.89
N LYS A 300 -9.43 23.84 35.43
CA LYS A 300 -9.05 24.59 36.63
C LYS A 300 -10.01 24.27 37.75
N ASP A 301 -9.46 23.98 38.92
CA ASP A 301 -10.25 23.78 40.13
C ASP A 301 -10.80 25.13 40.62
N PRO A 302 -11.85 25.14 41.48
CA PRO A 302 -12.43 26.37 42.02
C PRO A 302 -11.41 27.27 42.74
N ASN A 303 -10.33 26.67 43.26
CA ASN A 303 -9.23 27.35 43.94
C ASN A 303 -8.21 28.01 42.97
N GLY A 304 -8.42 27.90 41.65
CA GLY A 304 -7.54 28.45 40.62
C GLY A 304 -6.35 27.57 40.23
N THR A 305 -6.16 26.43 40.91
CA THR A 305 -5.11 25.45 40.61
C THR A 305 -5.40 24.76 39.27
N GLU A 306 -4.36 24.63 38.43
CA GLU A 306 -4.44 23.91 37.17
C GLU A 306 -4.35 22.40 37.42
N SER A 307 -5.37 21.68 36.95
CA SER A 307 -5.48 20.24 37.07
C SER A 307 -5.72 19.61 35.70
N ARG A 308 -5.33 18.35 35.52
CA ARG A 308 -5.60 17.61 34.28
C ARG A 308 -6.04 16.18 34.57
N THR A 309 -6.83 15.64 33.67
CA THR A 309 -7.06 14.20 33.58
C THR A 309 -6.19 13.66 32.46
N LEU A 310 -5.22 12.82 32.80
CA LEU A 310 -4.38 12.12 31.84
C LEU A 310 -5.06 10.82 31.41
N ILE A 311 -5.09 10.60 30.10
CA ILE A 311 -5.75 9.47 29.47
C ILE A 311 -4.71 8.77 28.61
N LYS A 312 -4.38 7.53 28.97
CA LYS A 312 -3.65 6.64 28.08
C LYS A 312 -4.65 5.76 27.36
N ALA A 313 -4.82 6.01 26.07
CA ALA A 313 -5.76 5.31 25.24
C ALA A 313 -5.07 4.17 24.48
N TYR A 314 -5.68 2.99 24.54
CA TYR A 314 -5.40 1.85 23.68
C TYR A 314 -6.58 1.68 22.75
N GLY A 315 -6.29 1.34 21.50
CA GLY A 315 -7.36 1.23 20.52
C GLY A 315 -6.88 0.72 19.18
N ILE A 316 -7.85 0.56 18.30
CA ILE A 316 -7.62 0.07 16.96
C ILE A 316 -7.63 1.28 16.04
N ARG A 317 -6.52 1.49 15.32
CA ARG A 317 -6.45 2.47 14.24
C ARG A 317 -6.81 1.80 12.92
N PHE A 318 -7.83 2.30 12.25
CA PHE A 318 -8.25 1.84 10.93
C PHE A 318 -7.74 2.80 9.86
N ASP A 319 -6.79 2.36 9.06
CA ASP A 319 -6.24 3.11 7.93
C ASP A 319 -6.98 2.66 6.66
N VAL A 320 -7.69 3.57 5.99
CA VAL A 320 -8.34 3.29 4.72
C VAL A 320 -7.37 3.55 3.59
N ILE A 321 -6.97 2.49 2.91
CA ILE A 321 -6.01 2.53 1.82
C ILE A 321 -6.76 2.30 0.51
N VAL A 322 -6.83 3.33 -0.32
CA VAL A 322 -7.48 3.26 -1.63
C VAL A 322 -6.40 3.11 -2.69
N PHE A 323 -6.52 2.08 -3.53
CA PHE A 323 -5.62 1.86 -4.65
C PHE A 323 -6.39 1.30 -5.83
N GLY A 324 -5.78 1.35 -7.01
CA GLY A 324 -6.43 0.92 -8.23
C GLY A 324 -5.94 1.66 -9.44
N LYS A 325 -6.24 1.10 -10.62
CA LYS A 325 -5.90 1.68 -11.92
C LYS A 325 -7.16 1.70 -12.77
N ALA A 326 -7.29 2.73 -13.58
CA ALA A 326 -8.25 2.74 -14.68
C ALA A 326 -7.52 2.52 -15.99
N GLY A 327 -8.06 1.67 -16.86
CA GLY A 327 -7.61 1.50 -18.23
C GLY A 327 -8.67 2.00 -19.21
N LYS A 328 -8.26 2.76 -20.23
CA LYS A 328 -9.12 3.20 -21.34
C LYS A 328 -8.37 3.07 -22.66
N PHE A 329 -9.05 2.67 -23.72
CA PHE A 329 -8.49 2.55 -25.06
C PHE A 329 -7.83 3.87 -25.49
N ASP A 330 -6.59 3.77 -25.96
CA ASP A 330 -5.87 4.87 -26.58
C ASP A 330 -5.11 4.38 -27.82
N VAL A 331 -5.08 5.22 -28.85
CA VAL A 331 -4.48 4.88 -30.15
C VAL A 331 -2.95 4.84 -30.07
N ILE A 332 -2.33 5.68 -29.22
CA ILE A 332 -0.88 5.78 -29.09
C ILE A 332 -0.26 4.47 -28.59
N PRO A 333 -0.62 3.92 -27.40
CA PRO A 333 -0.05 2.65 -26.94
C PRO A 333 -0.44 1.48 -27.86
N THR A 334 -1.62 1.54 -28.47
CA THR A 334 -2.04 0.57 -29.49
C THR A 334 -1.07 0.55 -30.68
N MET A 335 -0.78 1.71 -31.28
CA MET A 335 0.12 1.81 -32.43
C MET A 335 1.57 1.47 -32.07
N VAL A 336 2.04 1.87 -30.88
CA VAL A 336 3.38 1.50 -30.38
C VAL A 336 3.48 -0.02 -30.25
N ASN A 337 2.50 -0.67 -29.62
CA ASN A 337 2.51 -2.13 -29.45
C ASN A 337 2.32 -2.90 -30.76
N ILE A 338 1.55 -2.36 -31.73
CA ILE A 338 1.50 -2.91 -33.10
C ILE A 338 2.88 -2.78 -33.76
N GLY A 339 3.52 -1.62 -33.68
CA GLY A 339 4.85 -1.39 -34.25
C GLY A 339 5.91 -2.31 -33.66
N SER A 340 5.96 -2.43 -32.33
CA SER A 340 6.83 -3.38 -31.63
C SER A 340 6.52 -4.84 -31.99
N GLY A 341 5.23 -5.19 -32.09
CA GLY A 341 4.78 -6.50 -32.55
C GLY A 341 5.20 -6.81 -33.99
N LEU A 342 5.15 -5.83 -34.89
CA LEU A 342 5.61 -5.95 -36.26
C LEU A 342 7.13 -6.14 -36.34
N ALA A 343 7.89 -5.42 -35.52
CA ALA A 343 9.34 -5.57 -35.43
C ALA A 343 9.77 -6.97 -34.95
N LEU A 344 9.00 -7.59 -34.04
CA LEU A 344 9.24 -8.95 -33.56
C LEU A 344 9.21 -10.01 -34.67
N PHE A 345 8.49 -9.79 -35.77
CA PHE A 345 8.53 -10.71 -36.92
C PHE A 345 9.91 -10.79 -37.59
N GLY A 346 10.78 -9.80 -37.39
CA GLY A 346 12.18 -9.86 -37.82
C GLY A 346 12.95 -11.00 -37.15
N VAL A 347 12.56 -11.44 -35.95
CA VAL A 347 13.18 -12.61 -35.31
C VAL A 347 12.89 -13.90 -36.08
N ALA A 348 11.72 -14.01 -36.72
CA ALA A 348 11.38 -15.17 -37.52
C ALA A 348 12.31 -15.34 -38.74
N THR A 349 12.70 -14.23 -39.37
CA THR A 349 13.61 -14.28 -40.54
C THR A 349 15.01 -14.71 -40.12
N VAL A 350 15.54 -14.19 -39.01
CA VAL A 350 16.85 -14.59 -38.47
C VAL A 350 16.87 -16.07 -38.08
N LEU A 351 15.83 -16.56 -37.40
CA LEU A 351 15.72 -17.98 -37.03
C LEU A 351 15.63 -18.89 -38.27
N CYS A 352 14.84 -18.49 -39.26
CA CYS A 352 14.74 -19.23 -40.51
C CYS A 352 16.07 -19.22 -41.28
N ASP A 353 16.80 -18.11 -41.28
CA ASP A 353 18.11 -17.99 -41.89
C ASP A 353 19.14 -18.93 -41.26
N ILE A 354 19.19 -18.97 -39.92
CA ILE A 354 20.05 -19.91 -39.18
C ILE A 354 19.69 -21.36 -39.58
N PHE A 355 18.39 -21.68 -39.59
CA PHE A 355 17.94 -23.02 -39.95
C PHE A 355 18.30 -23.41 -41.40
N VAL A 356 18.10 -22.51 -42.35
CA VAL A 356 18.41 -22.73 -43.77
C VAL A 356 19.91 -22.90 -44.01
N LEU A 357 20.73 -22.04 -43.41
CA LEU A 357 22.17 -21.97 -43.66
C LEU A 357 22.96 -23.03 -42.89
N TYR A 358 22.46 -23.50 -41.74
CA TYR A 358 23.23 -24.42 -40.89
C TYR A 358 22.61 -25.82 -40.78
N CYS A 359 21.28 -25.93 -40.75
CA CYS A 359 20.58 -27.19 -40.44
C CYS A 359 20.07 -27.98 -41.66
N MET A 360 19.95 -27.36 -42.84
CA MET A 360 19.44 -28.05 -44.03
C MET A 360 20.49 -28.91 -44.74
N LYS A 361 20.06 -30.06 -45.30
CA LYS A 361 20.93 -30.95 -46.10
C LYS A 361 21.61 -30.26 -47.29
N LYS A 362 20.95 -29.28 -47.92
CA LYS A 362 21.48 -28.49 -49.05
C LYS A 362 22.03 -27.13 -48.63
N ARG A 363 22.59 -27.01 -47.40
CA ARG A 363 23.06 -25.74 -46.84
C ARG A 363 24.09 -25.00 -47.69
N TYR A 364 25.06 -25.69 -48.29
CA TYR A 364 26.11 -25.07 -49.10
C TYR A 364 25.54 -24.35 -50.33
N TYR A 365 24.56 -24.99 -51.00
CA TYR A 365 23.84 -24.39 -52.12
C TYR A 365 23.09 -23.11 -51.73
N TYR A 366 22.42 -23.08 -50.57
CA TYR A 366 21.73 -21.88 -50.10
C TYR A 366 22.71 -20.77 -49.69
N ARG A 367 23.88 -21.14 -49.15
CA ARG A 367 24.93 -20.20 -48.75
C ARG A 367 25.54 -19.49 -49.98
N GLU A 368 25.85 -20.22 -51.05
CA GLU A 368 26.34 -19.65 -52.31
C GLU A 368 25.32 -18.71 -52.99
N LYS A 369 24.01 -19.00 -52.84
CA LYS A 369 22.97 -18.14 -53.41
C LYS A 369 22.68 -16.90 -52.57
N LYS A 370 22.97 -16.94 -51.26
CA LYS A 370 22.76 -15.81 -50.34
C LYS A 370 23.96 -14.88 -50.28
N TYR A 371 25.18 -15.42 -50.18
CA TYR A 371 26.41 -14.65 -50.05
C TYR A 371 27.14 -14.57 -51.39
N LYS A 372 27.51 -13.35 -51.78
CA LYS A 372 28.50 -13.12 -52.84
C LYS A 372 29.79 -12.69 -52.15
N TYR A 373 30.86 -13.45 -52.35
CA TYR A 373 32.18 -13.10 -51.88
C TYR A 373 32.81 -12.14 -52.89
N VAL A 374 33.36 -11.04 -52.39
CA VAL A 374 34.18 -10.09 -53.16
C VAL A 374 35.53 -10.08 -52.46
N GLU A 375 36.60 -10.22 -53.22
CA GLU A 375 37.97 -10.13 -52.71
C GLU A 375 38.46 -8.69 -52.92
N ASP A 376 39.15 -8.12 -51.92
CA ASP A 376 39.77 -6.80 -52.06
C ASP A 376 41.02 -6.94 -52.94
N ASP A 377 41.01 -6.30 -54.11
CA ASP A 377 42.04 -6.42 -55.17
C ASP A 377 43.46 -5.91 -54.78
N GLU A 378 43.72 -5.52 -53.53
CA GLU A 378 45.05 -5.04 -53.11
C GLU A 378 46.09 -6.16 -52.88
N LEU A 379 45.70 -7.44 -52.94
CA LEU A 379 46.61 -8.58 -52.81
C LEU A 379 47.04 -9.24 -54.14
N GLY A 380 46.62 -8.69 -55.29
CA GLY A 380 46.86 -9.27 -56.62
C GLY A 380 47.93 -8.59 -57.50
N LEU A 381 48.61 -7.55 -57.03
CA LEU A 381 49.49 -6.70 -57.86
C LEU A 381 51.01 -6.78 -57.54
N VAL A 382 51.50 -7.85 -56.91
CA VAL A 382 52.95 -7.98 -56.56
C VAL A 382 53.69 -9.15 -57.23
N GLU A 383 53.04 -10.02 -58.01
CA GLU A 383 53.77 -11.07 -58.73
C GLU A 383 53.45 -11.06 -60.23
N THR A 384 54.22 -10.27 -61.00
CA THR A 384 54.93 -10.72 -62.22
C THR A 384 55.54 -9.53 -62.98
N TYR A 385 56.74 -9.11 -62.59
CA TYR A 385 57.75 -8.58 -63.53
C TYR A 385 59.14 -8.98 -63.03
N GLY A 386 59.45 -10.28 -63.20
CA GLY A 386 60.80 -10.82 -63.08
C GLY A 386 61.46 -10.88 -64.46
N THR A 387 62.42 -9.98 -64.67
CA THR A 387 63.65 -10.09 -65.48
C THR A 387 63.77 -11.23 -66.48
N ASN A 388 64.01 -10.89 -67.75
CA ASN A 388 64.98 -11.59 -68.59
C ASN A 388 65.74 -10.57 -69.45
N SER A 389 67.06 -10.51 -69.19
CA SER A 389 68.21 -10.23 -70.08
C SER A 389 68.03 -9.31 -71.28
#